data_AF-A0A2E3SK02-F1
#
_entry.id   AF-A0A2E3SK02-F1
#
_cell.length_a   1.000
_cell.length_b   1.000
_cell.length_c   1.000
_cell.angle_alpha   90.00
_cell.angle_beta   90.00
_cell.angle_gamma   90.00
#
_symmetry.space_group_name_H-M   'P 1'
#
loop_
_entity.id
_entity.type
_entity.pdbx_description
1 polymer ?
#
loop_
_entity_poly.entity_id
_entity_poly.type
_entity_poly.pdbx_seq_one_letter_code
_entity_poly.pdbx_strand_id
1 'polypeptide(L)'
;MKNKIKMTLLLLALSILIPNKNVISNDFPTLARSEFVFACMSSNANNRDFMAKCSCAVDEIAKRINYEEYAQAEAIARLWEGASPREEAFKSVGLSKERMDKLFKAQAASELECF
;
A
#
# COMPACT_ATOMS: atom_id res chain seq x y z
N MET A 1 -48.69 -3.93 18.35
CA MET A 1 -47.95 -4.51 17.20
C MET A 1 -47.35 -3.45 16.27
N LYS A 2 -48.12 -2.46 15.77
CA LYS A 2 -47.62 -1.43 14.84
C LYS A 2 -46.39 -0.64 15.33
N ASN A 3 -46.31 -0.33 16.64
CA ASN A 3 -45.16 0.39 17.20
C ASN A 3 -43.89 -0.46 17.34
N LYS A 4 -44.04 -1.79 17.55
CA LYS A 4 -42.88 -2.70 17.53
C LYS A 4 -42.31 -2.80 16.11
N ILE A 5 -43.16 -2.89 15.09
CA ILE A 5 -42.75 -2.93 13.68
C ILE A 5 -42.03 -1.63 13.26
N LYS A 6 -42.54 -0.45 13.65
CA LYS A 6 -41.84 0.83 13.42
C LYS A 6 -40.49 0.92 14.12
N MET A 7 -40.39 0.41 15.36
CA MET A 7 -39.13 0.38 16.12
C MET A 7 -38.10 -0.53 15.45
N THR A 8 -38.53 -1.69 14.95
CA THR A 8 -37.65 -2.63 14.23
C THR A 8 -37.18 -2.08 12.89
N LEU A 9 -38.04 -1.35 12.15
CA LEU A 9 -37.67 -0.66 10.91
C LEU A 9 -36.67 0.49 11.14
N LEU A 10 -36.81 1.23 12.26
CA LEU A 10 -35.90 2.31 12.61
C LEU A 10 -34.50 1.79 12.98
N LEU A 11 -34.43 0.65 13.68
CA LEU A 11 -33.17 -0.02 14.03
C LEU A 11 -32.44 -0.59 12.81
N LEU A 12 -33.17 -1.09 11.80
CA LEU A 12 -32.59 -1.61 10.57
C LEU A 12 -32.06 -0.50 9.64
N ALA A 13 -32.65 0.69 9.69
CA ALA A 13 -32.19 1.84 8.93
C ALA A 13 -30.86 2.41 9.46
N LEU A 14 -30.58 2.23 10.76
CA LEU A 14 -29.38 2.77 11.42
C LEU A 14 -28.10 1.97 11.11
N SER A 15 -28.22 0.70 10.72
CA SER A 15 -27.07 -0.15 10.38
C SER A 15 -26.42 0.15 9.02
N ILE A 16 -27.04 1.01 8.19
CA ILE A 16 -26.50 1.38 6.86
C ILE A 16 -25.46 2.51 6.96
N LEU A 17 -25.37 3.20 8.11
CA LEU A 17 -24.45 4.33 8.32
C LEU A 17 -23.11 3.94 8.93
N ILE A 18 -22.79 2.65 9.05
CA ILE A 18 -21.47 2.22 9.54
C ILE A 18 -20.48 2.48 8.40
N PRO A 19 -19.52 3.41 8.55
CA PRO A 19 -18.45 3.52 7.57
C PRO A 19 -17.72 2.18 7.55
N ASN A 20 -17.66 1.54 6.39
CA ASN A 20 -16.79 0.39 6.21
C ASN A 20 -15.38 0.85 6.62
N LYS A 21 -14.87 0.36 7.75
CA LYS A 21 -13.43 0.43 8.00
C LYS A 21 -12.80 -0.23 6.79
N ASN A 22 -12.06 0.55 5.99
CA ASN A 22 -11.24 0.03 4.90
C ASN A 22 -10.35 -1.04 5.51
N VAL A 23 -10.73 -2.30 5.32
CA VAL A 23 -9.83 -3.43 5.53
C VAL A 23 -8.68 -3.17 4.56
N ILE A 24 -7.43 -3.21 5.04
CA ILE A 24 -6.21 -3.19 4.23
C ILE A 24 -6.15 -4.51 3.44
N SER A 25 -7.13 -4.71 2.58
CA SER A 25 -7.31 -5.90 1.77
C SER A 25 -7.11 -5.46 0.34
N ASN A 26 -5.87 -5.55 -0.13
CA ASN A 26 -5.54 -5.54 -1.56
C ASN A 26 -6.06 -4.32 -2.34
N ASP A 27 -5.82 -3.10 -1.85
CA ASP A 27 -6.23 -1.87 -2.55
C ASP A 27 -5.27 -1.48 -3.69
N PHE A 28 -4.14 -2.18 -3.84
CA PHE A 28 -3.19 -1.97 -4.94
C PHE A 28 -3.85 -2.28 -6.29
N PRO A 29 -3.95 -1.28 -7.21
CA PRO A 29 -4.46 -1.49 -8.55
C PRO A 29 -3.63 -2.52 -9.32
N THR A 30 -4.28 -3.26 -10.23
CA THR A 30 -3.60 -4.26 -11.08
C THR A 30 -2.42 -3.65 -11.83
N LEU A 31 -2.57 -2.43 -12.36
CA LEU A 31 -1.48 -1.72 -13.04
C LEU A 31 -0.28 -1.51 -12.12
N ALA A 32 -0.48 -0.99 -10.91
CA ALA A 32 0.59 -0.76 -9.94
C ALA A 32 1.33 -2.06 -9.56
N ARG A 33 0.58 -3.17 -9.40
CA ARG A 33 1.18 -4.48 -9.16
C ARG A 33 2.06 -4.92 -10.33
N SER A 34 1.56 -4.77 -11.56
CA SER A 34 2.32 -5.12 -12.75
C SER A 34 3.58 -4.26 -12.90
N GLU A 35 3.47 -2.95 -12.70
CA GLU A 35 4.62 -2.03 -12.74
C GLU A 35 5.68 -2.40 -11.69
N PHE A 36 5.26 -2.70 -10.45
CA PHE A 36 6.16 -3.19 -9.41
C PHE A 36 6.88 -4.47 -9.85
N VAL A 37 6.15 -5.46 -10.36
CA VAL A 37 6.73 -6.74 -10.78
C VAL A 37 7.76 -6.53 -11.90
N PHE A 38 7.44 -5.69 -12.89
CA PHE A 38 8.39 -5.34 -13.96
C PHE A 38 9.64 -4.64 -13.43
N ALA A 39 9.50 -3.66 -12.53
CA ALA A 39 10.63 -2.96 -11.93
C ALA A 39 11.50 -3.91 -11.08
N CYS A 40 10.89 -4.74 -10.26
CA CYS A 40 11.58 -5.73 -9.42
C CYS A 40 12.38 -6.74 -10.26
N MET A 41 11.80 -7.26 -11.35
CA MET A 41 12.51 -8.17 -12.27
C MET A 41 13.67 -7.47 -12.97
N SER A 42 13.50 -6.20 -13.37
CA SER A 42 14.56 -5.40 -13.99
C SER A 42 15.76 -5.16 -13.07
N SER A 43 15.53 -5.06 -11.76
CA SER A 43 16.61 -4.93 -10.77
C SER A 43 17.24 -6.27 -10.37
N ASN A 44 16.68 -7.39 -10.85
CA ASN A 44 17.12 -8.73 -10.51
C ASN A 44 17.30 -9.58 -11.79
N ALA A 45 16.40 -10.54 -12.03
CA ALA A 45 16.44 -11.41 -13.21
C ALA A 45 15.08 -11.49 -13.92
N ASN A 46 15.13 -11.60 -15.24
CA ASN A 46 13.96 -11.69 -16.12
C ASN A 46 13.60 -13.15 -16.42
N ASN A 47 13.19 -13.90 -15.40
CA ASN A 47 12.74 -15.29 -15.53
C ASN A 47 11.49 -15.58 -14.69
N ARG A 48 10.92 -16.79 -14.88
CA ARG A 48 9.68 -17.20 -14.20
C ARG A 48 9.81 -17.24 -12.67
N ASP A 49 10.97 -17.62 -12.16
CA ASP A 49 11.22 -17.74 -10.73
C ASP A 49 11.20 -16.35 -10.07
N PHE A 50 11.92 -15.38 -10.65
CA PHE A 50 11.90 -14.01 -10.16
C PHE A 50 10.57 -13.31 -10.39
N MET A 51 9.82 -13.64 -11.45
CA MET A 51 8.44 -13.15 -11.60
C MET A 51 7.56 -13.62 -10.42
N ALA A 52 7.71 -14.87 -9.97
CA ALA A 52 6.99 -15.38 -8.80
C ALA A 52 7.43 -14.68 -7.50
N LYS A 53 8.74 -14.52 -7.28
CA LYS A 53 9.27 -13.80 -6.10
C LYS A 53 8.82 -12.33 -6.06
N CYS A 54 8.93 -11.61 -7.18
CA CYS A 54 8.50 -10.22 -7.30
C CYS A 54 6.98 -10.07 -7.12
N SER A 55 6.18 -11.04 -7.59
CA SER A 55 4.73 -11.06 -7.36
C SER A 55 4.40 -11.29 -5.87
N CYS A 56 5.11 -12.21 -5.21
CA CYS A 56 5.00 -12.40 -3.77
C CYS A 56 5.35 -11.10 -3.02
N ALA A 57 6.40 -10.41 -3.44
CA ALA A 57 6.88 -9.23 -2.72
C ALA A 57 5.86 -8.08 -2.73
N VAL A 58 5.21 -7.79 -3.86
CA VAL A 58 4.16 -6.76 -3.91
C VAL A 58 2.93 -7.14 -3.07
N ASP A 59 2.60 -8.43 -2.99
CA ASP A 59 1.52 -8.92 -2.13
C ASP A 59 1.87 -8.77 -0.64
N GLU A 60 3.11 -9.03 -0.24
CA GLU A 60 3.57 -8.79 1.13
C GLU A 60 3.61 -7.30 1.49
N ILE A 61 3.98 -6.42 0.55
CA ILE A 61 3.91 -4.98 0.74
C ILE A 61 2.45 -4.53 0.94
N ALA A 62 1.54 -4.99 0.08
CA ALA A 62 0.12 -4.63 0.13
C ALA A 62 -0.62 -5.12 1.39
N LYS A 63 -0.06 -6.09 2.13
CA LYS A 63 -0.56 -6.49 3.46
C LYS A 63 -0.22 -5.50 4.56
N ARG A 64 0.78 -4.63 4.36
CA ARG A 64 1.38 -3.78 5.41
C ARG A 64 1.09 -2.30 5.22
N ILE A 65 0.96 -1.84 3.99
CA ILE A 65 0.65 -0.45 3.63
C ILE A 65 -0.46 -0.41 2.59
N ASN A 66 -1.26 0.64 2.62
CA ASN A 66 -2.27 0.88 1.58
C ASN A 66 -1.63 1.54 0.33
N TYR A 67 -2.33 1.52 -0.80
CA TYR A 67 -1.82 2.04 -2.07
C TYR A 67 -1.54 3.54 -2.02
N GLU A 68 -2.34 4.32 -1.30
CA GLU A 68 -2.11 5.76 -1.15
C GLU A 68 -0.77 6.04 -0.43
N GLU A 69 -0.50 5.31 0.65
CA GLU A 69 0.78 5.33 1.36
C GLU A 69 1.95 4.92 0.47
N TYR A 70 1.78 3.85 -0.30
CA TYR A 70 2.78 3.36 -1.25
C TYR A 70 3.10 4.41 -2.33
N ALA A 71 2.08 4.95 -3.00
CA ALA A 71 2.27 5.92 -4.08
C ALA A 71 2.91 7.22 -3.59
N GLN A 72 2.57 7.67 -2.37
CA GLN A 72 3.21 8.81 -1.73
C GLN A 72 4.69 8.53 -1.43
N ALA A 73 5.00 7.36 -0.85
CA ALA A 73 6.37 6.97 -0.55
C ALA A 73 7.21 6.81 -1.83
N GLU A 74 6.67 6.23 -2.89
CA GLU A 74 7.34 6.08 -4.18
C GLU A 74 7.64 7.45 -4.84
N ALA A 75 6.69 8.40 -4.75
CA ALA A 75 6.93 9.78 -5.19
C ALA A 75 8.05 10.46 -4.37
N ILE A 76 8.09 10.25 -3.06
CA ILE A 76 9.15 10.76 -2.18
C ILE A 76 10.50 10.11 -2.55
N ALA A 77 10.55 8.80 -2.79
CA ALA A 77 11.76 8.08 -3.17
C ALA A 77 12.40 8.66 -4.44
N ARG A 78 11.58 8.97 -5.45
CA ARG A 78 12.06 9.63 -6.68
C ARG A 78 12.66 11.02 -6.43
N LEU A 79 12.16 11.75 -5.44
CA LEU A 79 12.72 13.06 -5.04
C LEU A 79 14.02 12.91 -4.23
N TRP A 80 14.20 11.78 -3.54
CA TRP A 80 15.42 11.46 -2.80
C TRP A 80 16.56 11.01 -3.72
N GLU A 81 16.25 10.25 -4.77
CA GLU A 81 17.26 9.70 -5.69
C GLU A 81 17.59 10.64 -6.87
N GLY A 82 16.65 11.52 -7.25
CA GLY A 82 16.72 12.32 -8.48
C GLY A 82 17.70 13.51 -8.47
N ALA A 83 18.69 13.57 -7.59
CA ALA A 83 19.61 14.71 -7.43
C ALA A 83 18.86 16.06 -7.38
N SER A 84 17.73 16.08 -6.66
CA SER A 84 16.91 17.28 -6.52
C SER A 84 17.72 18.37 -5.81
N PRO A 85 17.67 19.64 -6.27
CA PRO A 85 18.29 20.76 -5.54
C PRO A 85 17.80 20.93 -4.09
N ARG A 86 16.73 20.20 -3.72
CA ARG A 86 16.12 20.20 -2.38
C ARG A 86 16.10 18.81 -1.74
N GLU A 87 16.92 17.88 -2.20
CA GLU A 87 16.99 16.50 -1.68
C GLU A 87 17.06 16.46 -0.15
N GLU A 88 17.94 17.25 0.46
CA GLU A 88 18.12 17.29 1.91
C GLU A 88 16.90 17.86 2.65
N ALA A 89 16.16 18.78 2.02
CA ALA A 89 14.88 19.24 2.55
C ALA A 89 13.84 18.11 2.52
N PHE A 90 13.77 17.32 1.44
CA PHE A 90 12.84 16.19 1.36
C PHE A 90 13.20 15.05 2.32
N LYS A 91 14.49 14.84 2.62
CA LYS A 91 14.96 13.84 3.60
C LYS A 91 14.68 14.26 5.05
N SER A 92 14.69 15.56 5.34
CA SER A 92 14.54 16.11 6.69
C SER A 92 13.09 16.39 7.12
N VAL A 93 12.15 16.48 6.18
CA VAL A 93 10.72 16.66 6.50
C VAL A 93 10.16 15.41 7.20
N GLY A 94 9.57 15.60 8.39
CA GLY A 94 9.07 14.49 9.22
C GLY A 94 8.04 13.59 8.52
N LEU A 95 7.14 14.18 7.73
CA LEU A 95 6.15 13.43 6.94
C LEU A 95 6.82 12.56 5.86
N SER A 96 7.87 13.05 5.20
CA SER A 96 8.62 12.27 4.22
C SER A 96 9.29 11.06 4.88
N LYS A 97 9.91 11.28 6.04
CA LYS A 97 10.57 10.22 6.80
C LYS A 97 9.59 9.14 7.27
N GLU A 98 8.41 9.52 7.77
CA GLU A 98 7.40 8.57 8.22
C GLU A 98 6.90 7.67 7.08
N ARG A 99 6.60 8.26 5.91
CA ARG A 99 6.13 7.49 4.74
C ARG A 99 7.21 6.54 4.21
N MET A 100 8.45 7.01 4.14
CA MET A 100 9.58 6.17 3.73
C MET A 100 9.87 5.05 4.74
N ASP A 101 9.80 5.31 6.04
CA ASP A 101 9.98 4.28 7.08
C ASP A 101 8.93 3.16 6.98
N LYS A 102 7.66 3.52 6.73
CA LYS A 102 6.60 2.54 6.47
C LYS A 102 6.90 1.70 5.22
N LEU A 103 7.32 2.33 4.12
CA LEU A 103 7.67 1.61 2.89
C LEU A 103 8.86 0.67 3.12
N PHE A 104 9.94 1.14 3.76
CA PHE A 104 11.12 0.32 4.04
C PHE A 104 10.80 -0.87 4.94
N LYS A 105 9.94 -0.70 5.95
CA LYS A 105 9.48 -1.83 6.78
C LYS A 105 8.68 -2.84 5.97
N ALA A 106 7.82 -2.38 5.06
CA ALA A 106 7.06 -3.26 4.18
C ALA A 106 7.99 -4.02 3.21
N GLN A 107 8.97 -3.33 2.61
CA GLN A 107 9.96 -3.93 1.70
C GLN A 107 10.87 -4.93 2.42
N ALA A 108 11.36 -4.59 3.62
CA ALA A 108 12.17 -5.51 4.42
C ALA A 108 11.41 -6.79 4.76
N ALA A 109 10.12 -6.68 5.08
CA ALA A 109 9.30 -7.86 5.31
C ALA A 109 9.06 -8.67 4.03
N SER A 110 8.84 -8.02 2.89
CA SER A 110 8.72 -8.76 1.61
C SER A 110 10.01 -9.47 1.22
N GLU A 111 11.17 -8.90 1.54
CA GLU A 111 12.47 -9.54 1.29
C GLU A 111 12.60 -10.82 2.10
N LEU A 112 12.34 -10.76 3.40
CA LEU A 112 12.45 -11.91 4.30
C LEU A 112 11.50 -13.07 3.93
N GLU A 113 10.32 -12.75 3.39
CA GLU A 113 9.29 -13.75 3.09
C GLU A 113 9.42 -14.32 1.66
N CYS A 114 9.87 -13.51 0.69
CA CYS A 114 9.75 -13.86 -0.73
C CYS A 114 11.08 -14.13 -1.45
N PHE A 115 12.23 -13.71 -0.90
CA PHE A 115 13.53 -13.79 -1.58
C PHE A 115 14.49 -14.79 -0.95
#